data_AF-A0A7J6RES9-F1
#
_entry.id   AF-A0A7J6RES9-F1
#
_cell.length_a   1.000
_cell.length_b   1.000
_cell.length_c   1.000
_cell.angle_alpha   90.00
_cell.angle_beta   90.00
_cell.angle_gamma   90.00
#
_symmetry.space_group_name_H-M   'P 1'
#
loop_
_entity.id
_entity.type
_entity.pdbx_description
1 polymer ?
#
loop_
_entity_poly.entity_id
_entity_poly.type
_entity_poly.pdbx_seq_one_letter_code
_entity_poly.pdbx_strand_id
1 'polypeptide(L)'
;REATKIFVSKLSPKQAQRYLNLVLLPAVREDIAVNKRLNFHYYEALKAATFKPAAWFKGIFLPLIICPTCTIREAVIVCSVLSKCSLPVLHSAAALVRLCQLSGYSWPGPTASIAIRTIINKKYSLPTRAVTAVVDHYKGFIPDEREMPVLW
;
A
#
# COMPACT_ATOMS: atom_id res chain seq x y z
N ARG A 1 7.07 6.84 17.25
CA ARG A 1 8.21 7.19 16.36
C ARG A 1 9.48 6.40 16.69
N GLU A 2 10.02 6.53 17.91
CA GLU A 2 11.35 6.00 18.27
C GLU A 2 11.42 4.46 18.28
N ALA A 3 10.41 3.78 18.80
CA ALA A 3 10.33 2.31 18.75
C ALA A 3 10.44 1.76 17.31
N THR A 4 9.64 2.29 16.38
CA THR A 4 9.64 1.84 14.98
C THR A 4 10.99 2.04 14.30
N LYS A 5 11.70 3.15 14.56
CA LYS A 5 13.05 3.36 14.00
C LYS A 5 14.03 2.31 14.49
N ILE A 6 14.01 1.99 15.78
CA ILE A 6 14.91 1.00 16.38
C ILE A 6 14.60 -0.41 15.85
N PHE A 7 13.33 -0.79 15.82
CA PHE A 7 12.92 -2.11 15.34
C PHE A 7 13.18 -2.29 13.85
N VAL A 8 12.87 -1.27 13.03
CA VAL A 8 13.13 -1.34 11.59
C VAL A 8 14.62 -1.41 11.31
N SER A 9 15.46 -0.63 11.99
CA SER A 9 16.91 -0.66 11.75
C SER A 9 17.55 -1.98 12.20
N LYS A 10 17.25 -2.45 13.43
CA LYS A 10 17.95 -3.59 14.05
C LYS A 10 17.40 -4.98 13.68
N LEU A 11 16.10 -5.11 13.40
CA LEU A 11 15.51 -6.43 13.12
C LEU A 11 15.80 -6.92 11.69
N SER A 12 15.81 -8.24 11.51
CA SER A 12 15.83 -8.84 10.17
C SER A 12 14.56 -8.46 9.37
N PRO A 13 14.58 -8.47 8.03
CA PRO A 13 13.41 -8.11 7.22
C PRO A 13 12.13 -8.90 7.57
N LYS A 14 12.27 -10.19 7.92
CA LYS A 14 11.15 -11.04 8.34
C LYS A 14 10.57 -10.62 9.70
N GLN A 15 11.43 -10.31 10.66
CA GLN A 15 11.00 -9.85 11.99
C GLN A 15 10.41 -8.43 11.92
N ALA A 16 11.02 -7.54 11.13
CA ALA A 16 10.48 -6.21 10.88
C ALA A 16 9.08 -6.31 10.24
N GLN A 17 8.89 -7.18 9.25
CA GLN A 17 7.56 -7.42 8.66
C GLN A 17 6.52 -7.83 9.71
N ARG A 18 6.88 -8.74 10.63
CA ARG A 18 5.98 -9.17 11.73
C ARG A 18 5.64 -8.02 12.66
N TYR A 19 6.63 -7.24 13.09
CA TYR A 19 6.40 -6.05 13.92
C TYR A 19 5.47 -5.05 13.23
N LEU A 20 5.71 -4.75 11.94
CA LEU A 20 4.87 -3.81 11.20
C LEU A 20 3.43 -4.30 11.04
N ASN A 21 3.23 -5.60 10.81
CA ASN A 21 1.90 -6.19 10.63
C ASN A 21 1.13 -6.36 11.96
N LEU A 22 1.80 -6.81 13.03
CA LEU A 22 1.15 -7.15 14.29
C LEU A 22 1.04 -5.98 15.28
N VAL A 23 1.90 -4.97 15.15
CA VAL A 23 1.96 -3.86 16.12
C VAL A 23 1.62 -2.53 15.44
N LEU A 24 2.36 -2.15 14.41
CA LEU A 24 2.20 -0.81 13.83
C LEU A 24 0.90 -0.67 13.03
N LEU A 25 0.57 -1.67 12.20
CA LEU A 25 -0.62 -1.63 11.35
C LEU A 25 -1.93 -1.55 12.17
N PRO A 26 -2.18 -2.40 13.19
CA PRO A 26 -3.40 -2.30 13.99
C PRO A 26 -3.51 -0.97 14.72
N ALA A 27 -2.41 -0.48 15.33
CA ALA A 27 -2.40 0.80 16.03
C ALA A 27 -2.74 1.99 15.10
N VAL A 28 -2.23 1.98 13.86
CA VAL A 28 -2.54 3.01 12.85
C VAL A 28 -4.02 2.95 12.46
N ARG A 29 -4.58 1.75 12.28
CA ARG A 29 -6.00 1.59 11.91
C ARG A 29 -6.94 2.03 13.03
N GLU A 30 -6.60 1.69 14.27
CA GLU A 30 -7.36 2.10 15.45
C GLU A 30 -7.36 3.63 15.62
N ASP A 31 -6.20 4.28 15.51
CA ASP A 31 -6.08 5.74 15.59
C ASP A 31 -6.92 6.44 14.50
N ILE A 32 -6.88 5.94 13.26
CA ILE A 32 -7.70 6.47 12.16
C ILE A 32 -9.20 6.25 12.42
N ALA A 33 -9.57 5.09 12.97
CA ALA A 33 -10.96 4.77 13.27
C ALA A 33 -11.54 5.71 14.34
N VAL A 34 -10.77 5.97 15.40
CA VAL A 34 -11.17 6.83 16.54
C VAL A 34 -11.11 8.30 16.16
N ASN A 35 -9.96 8.80 15.70
CA ASN A 35 -9.71 10.23 15.53
C ASN A 35 -10.11 10.77 14.14
N LYS A 36 -10.45 9.89 13.18
CA LYS A 36 -10.71 10.20 11.75
C LYS A 36 -9.55 10.90 11.03
N ARG A 37 -8.42 11.09 11.72
CA ARG A 37 -7.15 11.68 11.26
C ARG A 37 -6.04 10.87 11.90
N LEU A 38 -4.93 10.71 11.20
CA LEU A 38 -3.78 10.00 11.74
C LEU A 38 -2.93 10.96 12.57
N ASN A 39 -2.56 10.55 13.78
CA ASN A 39 -1.62 11.26 14.63
C ASN A 39 -0.27 11.44 13.89
N PHE A 40 0.32 12.63 14.03
CA PHE A 40 1.61 12.96 13.43
C PHE A 40 2.72 11.94 13.76
N HIS A 41 2.77 11.43 14.99
CA HIS A 41 3.79 10.47 15.41
C HIS A 41 3.64 9.10 14.75
N TYR A 42 2.41 8.68 14.44
CA TYR A 42 2.16 7.46 13.66
C TYR A 42 2.51 7.67 12.18
N TYR A 43 2.20 8.85 11.63
CA TYR A 43 2.59 9.20 10.27
C TYR A 43 4.12 9.18 10.08
N GLU A 44 4.86 9.76 11.03
CA GLU A 44 6.33 9.70 11.05
C GLU A 44 6.86 8.27 11.27
N ALA A 45 6.13 7.43 12.03
CA ALA A 45 6.48 6.02 12.18
C ALA A 45 6.29 5.23 10.87
N LEU A 46 5.22 5.51 10.12
CA LEU A 46 4.98 4.91 8.80
C LEU A 46 6.09 5.32 7.81
N LYS A 47 6.49 6.59 7.80
CA LYS A 47 7.64 7.06 7.02
C LYS A 47 8.92 6.34 7.43
N ALA A 48 9.20 6.20 8.73
CA ALA A 48 10.37 5.46 9.20
C ALA A 48 10.33 3.97 8.80
N ALA A 49 9.16 3.35 8.74
CA ALA A 49 9.02 1.98 8.28
C ALA A 49 9.42 1.78 6.81
N THR A 50 9.35 2.84 5.98
CA THR A 50 9.78 2.77 4.57
C THR A 50 11.28 2.55 4.38
N PHE A 51 12.12 2.75 5.41
CA PHE A 51 13.56 2.44 5.36
C PHE A 51 13.85 0.94 5.15
N LYS A 52 12.86 0.05 5.37
CA LYS A 52 12.92 -1.34 4.91
C LYS A 52 11.76 -1.63 3.95
N PRO A 53 11.91 -1.30 2.64
CA PRO A 53 10.84 -1.38 1.65
C PRO A 53 10.15 -2.75 1.60
N ALA A 54 10.93 -3.84 1.57
CA ALA A 54 10.37 -5.20 1.49
C ALA A 54 9.45 -5.54 2.67
N ALA A 55 9.83 -5.13 3.89
CA ALA A 55 9.02 -5.33 5.09
C ALA A 55 7.81 -4.41 5.10
N TRP A 56 7.96 -3.16 4.64
CA TRP A 56 6.87 -2.19 4.57
C TRP A 56 5.77 -2.62 3.59
N PHE A 57 6.15 -3.04 2.38
CA PHE A 57 5.18 -3.50 1.37
C PHE A 57 4.39 -4.72 1.83
N LYS A 58 5.08 -5.72 2.41
CA LYS A 58 4.46 -6.99 2.86
C LYS A 58 3.80 -6.90 4.23
N GLY A 59 4.19 -5.94 5.07
CA GLY A 59 3.72 -5.80 6.45
C GLY A 59 2.65 -4.73 6.64
N ILE A 60 2.63 -3.70 5.78
CA ILE A 60 1.68 -2.58 5.89
C ILE A 60 0.88 -2.44 4.60
N PHE A 61 1.55 -2.12 3.49
CA PHE A 61 0.87 -1.66 2.27
C PHE A 61 -0.07 -2.71 1.68
N LEU A 62 0.43 -3.90 1.34
CA LEU A 62 -0.39 -4.96 0.75
C LEU A 62 -1.45 -5.48 1.73
N PRO A 63 -1.12 -5.81 3.00
CA PRO A 63 -2.13 -6.25 3.96
C PRO A 63 -3.25 -5.23 4.16
N LEU A 64 -2.94 -3.92 4.15
CA LEU A 64 -3.96 -2.89 4.30
C LEU A 64 -4.83 -2.74 3.05
N ILE A 65 -4.25 -2.59 1.87
CA ILE A 65 -5.03 -2.33 0.64
C ILE A 65 -5.89 -3.54 0.24
N ILE A 66 -5.41 -4.75 0.47
CA ILE A 66 -6.14 -5.99 0.14
C ILE A 66 -7.20 -6.31 1.21
N CYS A 67 -7.14 -5.69 2.38
CA CYS A 67 -8.09 -5.95 3.46
C CYS A 67 -9.52 -5.52 3.04
N PRO A 68 -10.54 -6.38 3.16
CA PRO A 68 -11.93 -6.02 2.86
C PRO A 68 -12.47 -4.89 3.73
N THR A 69 -11.93 -4.73 4.95
CA THR A 69 -12.33 -3.67 5.90
C THR A 69 -11.52 -2.39 5.73
N CYS A 70 -10.70 -2.28 4.68
CA CYS A 70 -9.91 -1.09 4.40
C CYS A 70 -10.80 0.04 3.91
N THR A 71 -10.74 1.17 4.61
CA THR A 71 -11.45 2.38 4.23
C THR A 71 -10.64 3.21 3.24
N ILE A 72 -11.34 4.01 2.44
CA ILE A 72 -10.70 4.95 1.50
C ILE A 72 -9.73 5.90 2.23
N ARG A 73 -10.06 6.34 3.45
CA ARG A 73 -9.19 7.23 4.24
C ARG A 73 -7.87 6.55 4.63
N GLU A 74 -7.93 5.30 5.11
CA GLU A 74 -6.72 4.53 5.43
C GLU A 74 -5.83 4.37 4.18
N ALA A 75 -6.43 4.02 3.04
CA ALA A 75 -5.72 3.88 1.77
C ALA A 75 -5.06 5.19 1.33
N VAL A 76 -5.78 6.32 1.40
CA VAL A 76 -5.24 7.66 1.06
C VAL A 76 -4.06 8.02 1.95
N ILE A 77 -4.15 7.79 3.26
CA ILE A 77 -3.08 8.11 4.21
C ILE A 77 -1.83 7.29 3.91
N VAL A 78 -1.95 5.97 3.74
CA VAL A 78 -0.78 5.11 3.44
C VAL A 78 -0.21 5.40 2.05
N CYS A 79 -1.05 5.66 1.05
CA CYS A 79 -0.61 6.09 -0.28
C CYS A 79 0.09 7.47 -0.24
N SER A 80 -0.29 8.37 0.67
CA SER A 80 0.42 9.64 0.84
C SER A 80 1.84 9.46 1.40
N VAL A 81 2.07 8.41 2.20
CA VAL A 81 3.42 8.03 2.64
C VAL A 81 4.21 7.46 1.46
N LEU A 82 3.58 6.60 0.66
CA LEU A 82 4.17 6.05 -0.57
C LEU A 82 4.60 7.16 -1.53
N SER A 83 3.75 8.16 -1.77
CA SER A 83 4.01 9.26 -2.70
C SER A 83 5.14 10.18 -2.23
N LYS A 84 5.31 10.38 -0.92
CA LYS A 84 6.37 11.23 -0.35
C LYS A 84 7.71 10.53 -0.14
N CYS A 85 7.71 9.23 0.15
CA CYS A 85 8.95 8.49 0.37
C CYS A 85 9.60 8.02 -0.94
N SER A 86 10.93 8.05 -1.02
CA SER A 86 11.66 7.45 -2.13
C SER A 86 11.85 5.95 -1.88
N LEU A 87 11.22 5.11 -2.71
CA LEU A 87 11.26 3.65 -2.57
C LEU A 87 11.89 3.02 -3.81
N PRO A 88 12.59 1.88 -3.67
CA PRO A 88 13.13 1.15 -4.82
C PRO A 88 12.04 0.72 -5.80
N VAL A 89 12.33 0.88 -7.09
CA VAL A 89 11.41 0.60 -8.18
C VAL A 89 10.96 -0.87 -8.19
N LEU A 90 11.88 -1.81 -7.95
CA LEU A 90 11.58 -3.24 -7.99
C LEU A 90 10.51 -3.66 -6.96
N HIS A 91 10.56 -3.11 -5.74
CA HIS A 91 9.54 -3.40 -4.73
C HIS A 91 8.19 -2.79 -5.08
N SER A 92 8.20 -1.57 -5.63
CA SER A 92 6.98 -0.88 -6.08
C SER A 92 6.34 -1.60 -7.26
N ALA A 93 7.14 -2.07 -8.23
CA ALA A 93 6.68 -2.85 -9.37
C ALA A 93 6.10 -4.20 -8.94
N ALA A 94 6.74 -4.90 -8.00
CA ALA A 94 6.21 -6.15 -7.46
C ALA A 94 4.86 -5.96 -6.74
N ALA A 95 4.73 -4.88 -5.96
CA ALA A 95 3.47 -4.53 -5.32
C ALA A 95 2.38 -4.19 -6.34
N LEU A 96 2.72 -3.44 -7.41
CA LEU A 96 1.82 -3.10 -8.49
C LEU A 96 1.29 -4.34 -9.21
N VAL A 97 2.18 -5.26 -9.60
CA VAL A 97 1.78 -6.54 -10.22
C VAL A 97 0.84 -7.31 -9.29
N ARG A 98 1.15 -7.36 -7.99
CA ARG A 98 0.28 -8.06 -7.03
C ARG A 98 -1.11 -7.43 -6.94
N LEU A 99 -1.22 -6.10 -6.98
CA LEU A 99 -2.51 -5.41 -6.99
C LEU A 99 -3.28 -5.66 -8.29
N CYS A 100 -2.61 -5.63 -9.44
CA CYS A 100 -3.21 -5.83 -10.75
C CYS A 100 -3.73 -7.26 -10.95
N GLN A 101 -3.08 -8.25 -10.32
CA GLN A 101 -3.52 -9.65 -10.31
C GLN A 101 -4.79 -9.88 -9.49
N LEU A 102 -5.20 -8.94 -8.66
CA LEU A 102 -6.47 -9.02 -7.94
C LEU A 102 -7.56 -8.50 -8.89
N SER A 103 -8.36 -9.41 -9.44
CA SER A 103 -9.48 -9.09 -10.34
C SER A 103 -10.77 -9.78 -9.89
N GLY A 104 -11.91 -9.32 -10.42
CA GLY A 104 -13.24 -9.87 -10.13
C GLY A 104 -13.71 -9.62 -8.69
N TYR A 105 -14.32 -10.63 -8.07
CA TYR A 105 -14.86 -10.56 -6.69
C TYR A 105 -13.81 -10.30 -5.61
N SER A 106 -12.52 -10.55 -5.89
CA SER A 106 -11.43 -10.28 -4.96
C SER A 106 -10.87 -8.85 -5.09
N TRP A 107 -11.41 -8.04 -6.00
CA TRP A 107 -10.90 -6.69 -6.22
C TRP A 107 -11.31 -5.75 -5.07
N PRO A 108 -10.36 -5.11 -4.37
CA PRO A 108 -10.65 -4.25 -3.21
C PRO A 108 -11.41 -2.95 -3.55
N GLY A 109 -11.76 -2.73 -4.81
CA GLY A 109 -12.49 -1.54 -5.21
C GLY A 109 -11.60 -0.28 -5.26
N PRO A 110 -12.13 0.87 -4.80
CA PRO A 110 -11.45 2.17 -4.89
C PRO A 110 -10.07 2.22 -4.22
N THR A 111 -9.82 1.42 -3.18
CA THR A 111 -8.55 1.41 -2.44
C THR A 111 -7.40 0.90 -3.30
N ALA A 112 -7.65 -0.11 -4.13
CA ALA A 112 -6.69 -0.62 -5.10
C ALA A 112 -6.41 0.40 -6.20
N SER A 113 -7.43 1.10 -6.72
CA SER A 113 -7.23 2.15 -7.72
C SER A 113 -6.37 3.30 -7.20
N ILE A 114 -6.59 3.76 -5.95
CA ILE A 114 -5.75 4.78 -5.31
C ILE A 114 -4.30 4.31 -5.22
N ALA A 115 -4.07 3.05 -4.83
CA ALA A 115 -2.74 2.48 -4.72
C ALA A 115 -2.03 2.36 -6.08
N ILE A 116 -2.73 1.84 -7.11
CA ILE A 116 -2.23 1.72 -8.48
C ILE A 116 -1.88 3.11 -9.03
N ARG A 117 -2.80 4.07 -8.94
CA ARG A 117 -2.59 5.47 -9.35
C ARG A 117 -1.38 6.08 -8.67
N THR A 118 -1.21 5.85 -7.37
CA THR A 118 -0.09 6.40 -6.61
C THR A 118 1.25 5.85 -7.08
N ILE A 119 1.33 4.54 -7.38
CA ILE A 119 2.57 3.92 -7.91
C ILE A 119 2.86 4.44 -9.33
N ILE A 120 1.85 4.57 -10.19
CA ILE A 120 2.03 5.11 -11.55
C ILE A 120 2.50 6.58 -11.51
N ASN A 121 1.92 7.38 -10.61
CA ASN A 121 2.29 8.79 -10.43
C ASN A 121 3.72 9.00 -9.94
N LYS A 122 4.39 7.96 -9.42
CA LYS A 122 5.84 8.03 -9.13
C LYS A 122 6.69 8.13 -10.39
N LYS A 123 6.13 7.88 -11.57
CA LYS A 123 6.81 7.96 -12.87
C LYS A 123 8.12 7.15 -12.89
N TYR A 124 8.11 6.00 -12.23
CA TYR A 124 9.23 5.08 -12.29
C TYR A 124 9.34 4.42 -13.67
N SER A 125 10.55 4.05 -14.07
CA SER A 125 10.76 3.15 -15.20
C SER A 125 10.32 1.74 -14.79
N LEU A 126 9.07 1.40 -15.08
CA LEU A 126 8.47 0.13 -14.69
C LEU A 126 8.94 -0.99 -15.63
N PRO A 127 9.26 -2.19 -15.10
CA PRO A 127 9.55 -3.35 -15.93
C PRO A 127 8.36 -3.70 -16.83
N THR A 128 8.62 -4.22 -18.04
CA THR A 128 7.58 -4.59 -19.01
C THR A 128 6.51 -5.48 -18.41
N ARG A 129 6.89 -6.45 -17.56
CA ARG A 129 5.95 -7.32 -16.84
C ARG A 129 4.95 -6.57 -15.98
N ALA A 130 5.37 -5.47 -15.34
CA ALA A 130 4.49 -4.64 -14.54
C ALA A 130 3.53 -3.83 -15.42
N VAL A 131 4.01 -3.32 -16.55
CA VAL A 131 3.17 -2.63 -17.54
C VAL A 131 2.12 -3.57 -18.12
N THR A 132 2.51 -4.77 -18.54
CA THR A 132 1.58 -5.79 -19.04
C THR A 132 0.52 -6.14 -18.01
N ALA A 133 0.92 -6.34 -16.73
CA ALA A 133 -0.03 -6.63 -15.66
C ALA A 133 -1.06 -5.51 -15.46
N VAL A 134 -0.65 -4.23 -15.59
CA VAL A 134 -1.57 -3.09 -15.50
C VAL A 134 -2.54 -3.08 -16.68
N VAL A 135 -2.05 -3.31 -17.90
CA VAL A 135 -2.88 -3.38 -19.10
C VAL A 135 -3.91 -4.51 -18.98
N ASP A 136 -3.47 -5.70 -18.57
CA ASP A 136 -4.34 -6.86 -18.39
C ASP A 136 -5.38 -6.63 -17.30
N HIS A 137 -5.01 -5.92 -16.23
CA HIS A 137 -5.94 -5.52 -15.17
C HIS A 137 -7.09 -4.69 -15.73
N TYR A 138 -6.79 -3.60 -16.45
CA TYR A 138 -7.83 -2.73 -17.02
C TYR A 138 -8.63 -3.42 -18.12
N LYS A 139 -8.01 -4.27 -18.95
CA LYS A 139 -8.71 -5.09 -19.95
C LYS A 139 -9.74 -6.03 -19.31
N GLY A 140 -9.46 -6.53 -18.10
CA GLY A 140 -10.38 -7.39 -17.35
C GLY A 140 -11.72 -6.74 -17.00
N PHE A 141 -11.81 -5.40 -17.04
CA PHE A 141 -13.05 -4.65 -16.79
C PHE A 141 -13.82 -4.28 -18.07
N ILE A 142 -13.32 -4.62 -19.27
CA ILE A 142 -14.05 -4.41 -20.53
C ILE A 142 -15.43 -5.07 -20.52
N PRO A 143 -15.61 -6.32 -20.06
CA PRO A 143 -16.92 -6.96 -20.00
C PRO A 143 -17.73 -6.59 -18.74
N ASP A 144 -17.22 -5.71 -17.87
CA ASP A 144 -17.84 -5.37 -16.59
C ASP A 144 -18.87 -4.24 -16.79
N GLU A 145 -20.15 -4.55 -16.60
CA GLU A 145 -21.25 -3.59 -16.76
C GLU A 145 -21.43 -2.67 -15.54
N ARG A 146 -20.61 -2.82 -14.49
CA ARG A 146 -20.70 -2.00 -13.28
C ARG A 146 -20.24 -0.57 -13.54
N GLU A 147 -20.94 0.39 -12.94
CA GLU A 147 -20.51 1.79 -12.95
C GLU A 147 -19.25 1.95 -12.08
N MET A 148 -18.12 2.21 -12.73
CA MET A 148 -16.84 2.34 -12.04
C MET A 148 -16.73 3.71 -11.36
N PRO A 149 -16.20 3.77 -10.13
CA PRO A 149 -16.03 5.03 -9.42
C PRO A 149 -15.00 5.92 -10.11
N VAL A 150 -15.09 7.24 -9.94
CA VAL A 150 -14.14 8.26 -10.47
C VAL A 150 -12.67 7.99 -10.11
N LEU A 151 -12.43 7.18 -9.09
CA LEU A 151 -11.08 6.82 -8.64
C LEU A 151 -10.43 5.70 -9.46
N TRP A 152 -11.21 4.94 -10.25
CA TRP A 152 -10.72 3.97 -11.23
C TRP A 152 -10.18 4.72 -12.46
#